data_AF-U2ZI94-F1
#
_entry.id   AF-U2ZI94-F1
#
_cell.length_a   1.000
_cell.length_b   1.000
_cell.length_c   1.000
_cell.angle_alpha   90.00
_cell.angle_beta   90.00
_cell.angle_gamma   90.00
#
_symmetry.space_group_name_H-M   'P 1'
#
loop_
_entity.id
_entity.type
_entity.pdbx_description
1 polymer ?
#
loop_
_entity_poly.entity_id
_entity_poly.type
_entity_poly.pdbx_seq_one_letter_code
_entity_poly.pdbx_strand_id
1 'polypeptide(L)'
;MQIKTYSAIALAGLIAQGCTPATEHRPKPPMVVDTLEVTAPVATQFRVFNGQVVAPELTPLAFRLQGEIKKVAVQEGDAVTKGQVLAILDDAKVKQSVADAKAKLNLASRQLNRGQELRKVA
;
A
#
# COMPACT_ATOMS: atom_id res chain seq x y z
N MET A 1 1.63 63.25 98.36
CA MET A 1 0.62 62.69 97.43
C MET A 1 0.98 63.01 95.98
N GLN A 2 2.20 62.66 95.54
CA GLN A 2 2.69 62.89 94.16
C GLN A 2 3.57 61.73 93.65
N ILE A 3 3.98 60.79 94.51
CA ILE A 3 4.80 59.61 94.15
C ILE A 3 3.96 58.47 93.55
N LYS A 4 2.67 58.39 93.88
CA LYS A 4 1.76 57.32 93.45
C LYS A 4 1.37 57.43 91.96
N THR A 5 1.41 58.63 91.39
CA THR A 5 1.11 58.93 89.98
C THR A 5 2.28 58.63 89.05
N TYR A 6 3.53 58.86 89.48
CA TYR A 6 4.72 58.52 88.67
C TYR A 6 4.90 57.00 88.49
N SER A 7 4.52 56.20 89.48
CA SER A 7 4.55 54.72 89.39
C SER A 7 3.60 54.18 88.31
N ALA A 8 2.44 54.83 88.12
CA ALA A 8 1.47 54.43 87.10
C ALA A 8 1.94 54.74 85.67
N ILE A 9 2.70 55.82 85.48
CA ILE A 9 3.24 56.22 84.16
C ILE A 9 4.45 55.33 83.78
N ALA A 10 5.29 54.96 84.76
CA ALA A 10 6.41 54.05 84.53
C ALA A 10 5.95 52.63 84.18
N LEU A 11 4.87 52.14 84.79
CA LEU A 11 4.32 50.83 84.49
C LEU A 11 3.69 50.79 83.08
N ALA A 12 3.03 51.86 82.65
CA ALA A 12 2.44 51.95 81.30
C ALA A 12 3.49 51.98 80.17
N GLY A 13 4.66 52.58 80.42
CA GLY A 13 5.76 52.58 79.46
C GLY A 13 6.40 51.20 79.25
N LEU A 14 6.37 50.34 80.26
CA LEU A 14 6.96 48.99 80.19
C LEU A 14 6.10 48.01 79.37
N ILE A 15 4.78 48.22 79.34
CA ILE A 15 3.85 47.37 78.58
C ILE A 15 3.83 47.70 77.08
N ALA A 16 4.37 48.86 76.68
CA ALA A 16 4.38 49.31 75.29
C ALA A 16 5.50 48.70 74.43
N GLN A 17 6.50 48.06 75.03
CA GLN A 17 7.62 47.44 74.30
C GLN A 17 7.29 46.05 73.69
N GLY A 18 6.07 45.53 73.91
CA GLY A 18 5.64 44.20 73.43
C GLY A 18 5.00 44.17 72.04
N CYS A 19 4.84 45.31 71.35
CA CYS A 19 4.05 45.39 70.11
C CYS A 19 4.87 45.24 68.82
N THR A 20 5.79 44.27 68.75
CA THR A 20 6.44 43.87 67.50
C THR A 20 6.41 42.34 67.35
N PRO A 21 5.59 41.77 66.45
CA PRO A 21 5.69 40.35 66.13
C PRO A 21 6.91 40.13 65.23
N ALA A 22 8.00 39.63 65.81
CA ALA A 22 9.12 39.10 65.05
C ALA A 22 8.70 37.76 64.42
N THR A 23 8.25 37.80 63.17
CA THR A 23 7.92 36.59 62.39
C THR A 23 9.20 36.01 61.80
N GLU A 24 9.80 35.03 62.48
CA GLU A 24 10.88 34.25 61.88
C GLU A 24 10.36 33.44 60.69
N HIS A 25 10.82 33.78 59.49
CA HIS A 25 10.65 32.96 58.30
C HIS A 25 11.60 31.76 58.38
N ARG A 26 11.09 30.62 58.84
CA ARG A 26 11.83 29.36 58.71
C ARG A 26 11.93 29.02 57.21
N PRO A 27 13.15 28.86 56.65
CA PRO A 27 13.29 28.47 55.25
C PRO A 27 12.64 27.10 55.04
N LYS A 28 11.69 27.04 54.11
CA LYS A 28 10.96 25.82 53.78
C LYS A 28 11.96 24.80 53.20
N PRO A 29 12.05 23.57 53.73
CA PRO A 29 12.97 22.59 53.20
C PRO A 29 12.63 22.29 51.73
N PRO A 30 13.66 22.03 50.89
CA PRO A 30 13.44 21.77 49.48
C PRO A 30 12.59 20.51 49.30
N MET A 31 11.57 20.62 48.46
CA MET A 31 10.67 19.52 48.13
C MET A 31 11.37 18.62 47.12
N VAL A 32 11.58 17.36 47.48
CA VAL A 32 12.10 16.36 46.56
C VAL A 32 10.93 15.81 45.76
N VAL A 33 11.05 15.87 44.44
CA VAL A 33 10.07 15.34 43.50
C VAL A 33 10.76 14.37 42.57
N ASP A 34 10.09 13.26 42.27
CA ASP A 34 10.56 12.32 41.26
C ASP A 34 10.19 12.86 39.88
N THR A 35 11.20 13.01 39.03
CA THR A 35 11.03 13.43 37.64
C THR A 35 11.55 12.36 36.70
N LEU A 36 11.00 12.35 35.48
CA LEU A 36 11.48 11.51 34.39
C LEU A 36 11.84 12.44 33.23
N GLU A 37 13.05 12.31 32.69
CA GLU A 37 13.43 13.02 31.47
C GLU A 37 12.78 12.36 30.26
N VAL A 38 11.99 13.13 29.52
CA VAL A 38 11.35 12.67 28.29
C VAL A 38 12.37 12.71 27.15
N THR A 39 12.74 11.54 26.65
CA THR A 39 13.64 11.40 25.50
C THR A 39 12.94 11.84 24.20
N ALA A 40 13.72 12.09 23.15
CA ALA A 40 13.21 12.53 21.85
C ALA A 40 12.08 11.61 21.32
N PRO A 41 11.06 12.17 20.63
CA PRO A 41 9.95 11.38 20.11
C PRO A 41 10.43 10.31 19.13
N VAL A 42 9.76 9.15 19.15
CA VAL A 42 10.03 8.04 18.23
C VAL A 42 9.89 8.54 16.79
N ALA A 43 11.02 8.70 16.10
CA ALA A 43 11.08 9.32 14.78
C ALA A 43 10.49 8.46 13.66
N THR A 44 10.17 7.19 13.92
CA THR A 44 9.67 6.28 12.90
C THR A 44 8.72 5.24 13.49
N GLN A 45 7.44 5.32 13.11
CA GLN A 45 6.49 4.24 13.35
C GLN A 45 6.67 3.18 12.26
N PHE A 46 7.01 1.94 12.64
CA PHE A 46 6.97 0.82 11.70
C PHE A 46 5.60 0.15 11.79
N ARG A 47 4.98 -0.09 10.64
CA ARG A 47 3.72 -0.84 10.54
C ARG A 47 4.00 -2.10 9.75
N VAL A 48 3.64 -3.24 10.34
CA VAL A 48 3.73 -4.54 9.69
C VAL A 48 2.35 -4.91 9.17
N PHE A 49 2.28 -5.22 7.89
CA PHE A 49 1.06 -5.69 7.24
C PHE A 49 1.30 -7.10 6.73
N ASN A 50 0.32 -7.97 6.92
CA ASN A 50 0.34 -9.28 6.29
C ASN A 50 -0.12 -9.11 4.84
N GLY A 51 0.71 -9.54 3.90
CA GLY A 51 0.40 -9.56 2.48
C GLY A 51 0.51 -10.97 1.93
N GLN A 52 -0.26 -11.27 0.89
CA GLN A 52 -0.14 -12.51 0.14
C GLN A 52 0.47 -12.21 -1.22
N VAL A 53 1.44 -13.02 -1.64
CA VAL A 53 1.97 -12.97 -3.00
C VAL A 53 0.97 -13.69 -3.91
N VAL A 54 0.46 -12.96 -4.90
CA VAL A 54 -0.40 -13.50 -5.95
C VAL A 54 0.29 -13.31 -7.30
N ALA A 55 0.08 -14.24 -8.22
CA ALA A 55 0.54 -14.07 -9.58
C ALA A 55 -0.12 -12.81 -10.17
N PRO A 56 0.66 -11.90 -10.80
CA PRO A 56 0.11 -10.66 -11.34
C PRO A 56 -0.90 -10.91 -12.48
N GLU A 57 -0.77 -12.03 -13.18
CA GLU A 57 -1.65 -12.40 -14.29
C GLU A 57 -1.77 -13.93 -14.38
N LEU A 58 -3.00 -14.42 -14.34
CA LEU A 58 -3.34 -15.81 -14.68
C LEU A 58 -4.03 -15.77 -16.04
N THR A 59 -3.36 -16.25 -17.08
CA THR A 59 -3.95 -16.32 -18.42
C THR A 59 -4.57 -17.70 -18.63
N PRO A 60 -5.90 -17.86 -18.51
CA PRO A 60 -6.53 -19.12 -18.88
C PRO A 60 -6.35 -19.35 -20.38
N LEU A 61 -5.75 -20.47 -20.74
CA LEU A 61 -5.53 -20.84 -22.14
C LEU A 61 -6.65 -21.77 -22.62
N ALA A 62 -7.24 -21.41 -23.74
CA ALA A 62 -8.26 -22.21 -24.40
C ALA A 62 -8.05 -22.19 -25.91
N PHE A 63 -8.47 -23.27 -26.58
CA PHE A 63 -8.43 -23.31 -28.02
C PHE A 63 -9.53 -22.42 -28.62
N ARG A 64 -9.18 -21.71 -29.71
CA ARG A 64 -10.13 -20.86 -30.44
C ARG A 64 -11.11 -21.65 -31.31
N LEU A 65 -10.71 -22.86 -31.69
CA LEU A 65 -11.49 -23.75 -32.54
C LEU A 65 -11.87 -24.98 -31.73
N GLN A 66 -13.04 -25.52 -32.03
CA GLN A 66 -13.45 -26.83 -31.52
C GLN A 66 -12.71 -27.92 -32.29
N GLY A 67 -12.25 -28.94 -31.58
CA GLY A 67 -11.52 -30.06 -32.18
C GLY A 67 -10.98 -31.01 -31.11
N GLU A 68 -10.52 -32.17 -31.56
CA GLU A 68 -9.86 -33.15 -30.71
C GLU A 68 -8.38 -32.78 -30.50
N ILE A 69 -7.87 -33.01 -29.30
CA ILE A 69 -6.44 -32.79 -29.01
C ILE A 69 -5.66 -33.95 -29.62
N LYS A 70 -4.82 -33.64 -30.61
CA LYS A 70 -3.93 -34.62 -31.24
C LYS A 70 -2.69 -34.88 -30.39
N LYS A 71 -2.14 -33.85 -29.74
CA LYS A 71 -0.94 -33.95 -28.91
C LYS A 71 -0.85 -32.81 -27.90
N VAL A 72 -0.38 -33.12 -26.69
CA VAL A 72 0.11 -32.14 -25.72
C VAL A 72 1.64 -32.17 -25.75
N ALA A 73 2.27 -31.01 -25.85
CA ALA A 73 3.71 -30.86 -26.08
C ALA A 73 4.51 -30.41 -24.84
N VAL A 74 3.83 -30.14 -23.73
CA VAL A 74 4.40 -29.67 -22.46
C VAL A 74 3.83 -30.47 -21.29
N GLN A 75 4.53 -30.45 -20.16
CA GLN A 75 4.08 -31.06 -18.90
C GLN A 75 3.73 -29.98 -17.87
N GLU A 76 2.99 -30.38 -16.84
CA GLU A 76 2.65 -29.50 -15.73
C GLU A 76 3.92 -29.06 -14.99
N GLY A 77 4.06 -27.75 -14.76
CA GLY A 77 5.24 -27.16 -14.11
C GLY A 77 6.34 -26.72 -15.08
N ASP A 78 6.24 -27.03 -16.38
CA ASP A 78 7.22 -26.57 -17.37
C ASP A 78 7.17 -25.04 -17.55
N ALA A 79 8.34 -24.42 -17.58
CA ALA A 79 8.48 -23.02 -17.96
C ALA A 79 8.33 -22.88 -19.49
N VAL A 80 7.43 -22.01 -19.95
CA VAL A 80 7.12 -21.82 -21.36
C VAL A 80 7.36 -20.37 -21.80
N THR A 81 7.69 -20.21 -23.07
CA THR A 81 7.93 -18.89 -23.67
C THR A 81 6.81 -18.47 -24.63
N LYS A 82 6.72 -17.17 -24.92
CA LYS A 82 5.73 -16.64 -25.86
C LYS A 82 5.90 -17.26 -27.24
N GLY A 83 4.82 -17.85 -27.76
CA GLY A 83 4.79 -18.48 -29.09
C GLY A 83 5.16 -19.97 -29.08
N GLN A 84 5.52 -20.53 -27.92
CA GLN A 84 5.76 -21.97 -27.79
C GLN A 84 4.46 -22.76 -27.96
N VAL A 85 4.52 -23.85 -28.72
CA VAL A 85 3.39 -24.76 -28.91
C VAL A 85 3.18 -25.57 -27.64
N LEU A 86 2.01 -25.43 -27.03
CA LEU A 86 1.64 -26.16 -25.82
C LEU A 86 0.86 -27.43 -26.16
N ALA A 87 -0.03 -27.35 -27.14
CA ALA A 87 -0.84 -28.47 -27.60
C ALA A 87 -1.30 -28.24 -29.04
N ILE A 88 -1.59 -29.34 -29.73
CA ILE A 88 -1.94 -29.38 -31.14
C ILE A 88 -3.31 -30.06 -31.27
N LEU A 89 -4.25 -29.40 -31.93
CA LEU A 89 -5.53 -29.99 -32.31
C LEU A 89 -5.40 -30.79 -33.61
N ASP A 90 -6.28 -31.77 -33.81
CA ASP A 90 -6.45 -32.38 -35.13
C ASP A 90 -7.05 -31.36 -36.11
N ASP A 91 -6.29 -31.05 -37.16
CA ASP A 91 -6.57 -29.99 -38.11
C ASP A 91 -6.98 -30.51 -39.50
N ALA A 92 -7.22 -31.82 -39.66
CA ALA A 92 -7.55 -32.42 -40.96
C ALA A 92 -8.74 -31.73 -41.66
N LYS A 93 -9.84 -31.51 -40.93
CA LYS A 93 -11.05 -30.84 -41.46
C LYS A 93 -10.79 -29.36 -41.79
N VAL A 94 -10.03 -28.68 -40.95
CA VAL A 94 -9.68 -27.26 -41.15
C VAL A 94 -8.79 -27.12 -42.40
N LYS A 95 -7.79 -27.99 -42.55
CA LYS A 95 -6.92 -28.03 -43.73
C LYS A 95 -7.71 -28.27 -45.02
N GLN A 96 -8.67 -29.19 -45.01
CA GLN A 96 -9.53 -29.42 -46.17
C GLN A 96 -10.34 -28.16 -46.52
N SER A 97 -10.95 -27.52 -45.52
CA SER A 97 -11.73 -26.30 -45.74
C SER A 97 -10.89 -25.16 -46.32
N VAL A 98 -9.64 -25.01 -45.85
CA VAL A 98 -8.69 -24.03 -46.39
C VAL A 98 -8.31 -24.36 -47.83
N ALA A 99 -8.08 -25.64 -48.16
CA ALA A 99 -7.78 -26.08 -49.52
C ALA A 99 -8.93 -25.77 -50.48
N ASP A 100 -10.17 -26.06 -50.07
CA ASP A 100 -11.38 -25.79 -50.86
C ASP A 100 -11.56 -24.28 -51.10
N ALA A 101 -11.38 -23.46 -50.06
CA ALA A 101 -11.46 -22.01 -50.17
C ALA A 101 -10.38 -21.44 -51.12
N LYS A 102 -9.16 -21.99 -51.06
CA LYS A 102 -8.05 -21.59 -51.93
C LYS A 102 -8.32 -21.97 -53.39
N ALA A 103 -8.92 -23.14 -53.64
CA ALA A 103 -9.33 -23.56 -54.98
C ALA A 103 -10.41 -22.63 -55.57
N LYS A 104 -11.42 -22.27 -54.77
CA LYS A 104 -12.47 -21.31 -55.16
C LYS A 104 -11.90 -19.93 -55.47
N LEU A 105 -10.99 -19.43 -54.63
CA LEU A 105 -10.29 -18.16 -54.87
C LEU A 105 -9.56 -18.19 -56.21
N ASN A 106 -8.77 -19.24 -56.46
CA ASN A 106 -8.01 -19.37 -57.70
C ASN A 106 -8.92 -19.36 -58.94
N LEU A 107 -10.02 -20.13 -58.90
CA LEU A 107 -10.99 -20.15 -59.99
C LEU A 107 -11.59 -18.75 -60.23
N ALA A 108 -12.01 -18.05 -59.17
CA ALA A 108 -12.56 -16.71 -59.28
C ALA A 108 -11.53 -15.71 -59.84
N SER A 109 -10.28 -15.77 -59.39
CA SER A 109 -9.20 -14.94 -59.93
C SER A 109 -8.95 -15.20 -61.42
N ARG A 110 -8.97 -16.47 -61.86
CA ARG A 110 -8.83 -16.80 -63.28
C ARG A 110 -10.00 -16.28 -64.10
N GLN A 111 -11.22 -16.37 -63.58
CA GLN A 111 -12.40 -15.85 -64.26
C GLN A 111 -12.36 -14.32 -64.37
N LEU A 112 -11.92 -13.62 -63.31
CA LEU A 112 -11.72 -12.18 -63.32
C LEU A 112 -10.70 -11.79 -64.40
N ASN A 113 -9.52 -12.43 -64.39
CA ASN A 113 -8.47 -12.16 -65.35
C ASN A 113 -8.97 -12.38 -66.79
N ARG A 114 -9.68 -13.49 -67.03
CA ARG A 114 -10.29 -13.77 -68.33
C ARG A 114 -11.28 -12.68 -68.75
N GLY A 115 -12.15 -12.24 -67.85
CA GLY A 115 -13.10 -11.16 -68.12
C GLY A 115 -12.41 -9.83 -68.43
N GLN A 116 -11.31 -9.53 -67.74
CA GLN A 116 -10.50 -8.33 -68.00
C GLN A 116 -9.82 -8.38 -69.36
N GLU A 117 -9.26 -9.53 -69.76
CA GLU A 117 -8.63 -9.70 -71.07
C GLU A 117 -9.67 -9.58 -72.19
N LEU A 118 -10.84 -10.22 -72.07
CA LEU A 118 -11.90 -10.11 -73.08
C LEU A 118 -12.41 -8.67 -73.25
N ARG A 119 -12.43 -7.87 -72.18
CA ARG A 119 -12.81 -6.45 -72.24
C ARG A 119 -11.78 -5.57 -72.97
N LYS A 120 -10.50 -5.96 -73.01
CA LYS A 120 -9.44 -5.20 -73.71
C LYS A 120 -9.41 -5.48 -75.21
N VAL A 121 -9.97 -6.61 -75.63
CA VAL A 121 -9.96 -7.07 -77.04
C VAL A 121 -11.19 -6.58 -77.82
N ALA A 122 -12.24 -6.15 -77.11
CA ALA A 122 -13.42 -5.49 -77.67
C ALA A 122 -13.20 -3.97 -77.75
#